data_AF-A0A4Y9QCW1-F1
#
_entry.id   AF-A0A4Y9QCW1-F1
#
_cell.length_a   1.000
_cell.length_b   1.000
_cell.length_c   1.000
_cell.angle_alpha   90.00
_cell.angle_beta   90.00
_cell.angle_gamma   90.00
#
_symmetry.space_group_name_H-M   'P 1'
#
loop_
_entity.id
_entity.type
_entity.pdbx_description
1 polymer ?
#
loop_
_entity_poly.entity_id
_entity_poly.type
_entity_poly.pdbx_seq_one_letter_code
_entity_poly.pdbx_strand_id
1 'polypeptide(L)'
;MRRALIVLTAVAAVVLVPSLQPTTASAVPVAPLCTPDANRGGVPPGFLLDACADATSMTVRNDLDVPVLVRRSGDVGVPARVHERGSAEATVLGLLSDTDELLMPGDVVRWPLGAAAGTLTVVDLDPAVGGIVHALRDDLPPLGGEDSDPETFAAVAAVVQETAAAVADRQACAADKNFLQLAACDVLTASTVSRGVIGQLPRDRAAELLPTVLDPANWADWVAPRPTDMSAIGIARRTLTQAAVPSPVPPPEPDPAAVAPTPVSAAIPEPAVPVPAVPAPVAAAAPVPQPAAVPAARPAIPDWLAEILARLAAEKNGNGQRNGDGADNGDGDGNGNGRGNGRGHD
;
A
#
# COMPACT_ATOMS: atom_id res chain seq x y z
N MET A 1 43.88 -38.78 -10.29
CA MET A 1 43.54 -38.30 -11.64
C MET A 1 42.42 -39.16 -12.22
N ARG A 2 41.16 -38.72 -12.10
CA ARG A 2 40.01 -39.32 -12.79
C ARG A 2 39.14 -38.18 -13.31
N ARG A 3 39.08 -38.08 -14.63
CA ARG A 3 38.32 -37.07 -15.38
C ARG A 3 36.86 -37.51 -15.40
N ALA A 4 35.96 -36.72 -14.81
CA ALA A 4 34.52 -36.90 -14.94
C ALA A 4 34.02 -36.07 -16.13
N LEU A 5 33.36 -36.74 -17.05
CA LEU A 5 32.87 -36.22 -18.32
C LEU A 5 31.55 -35.47 -18.07
N ILE A 6 31.50 -34.21 -18.47
CA ILE A 6 30.32 -33.35 -18.45
C ILE A 6 29.48 -33.69 -19.69
N VAL A 7 28.25 -34.18 -19.49
CA VAL A 7 27.24 -34.31 -20.54
C VAL A 7 26.30 -33.11 -20.44
N LEU A 8 26.44 -32.18 -21.39
CA LEU A 8 25.59 -31.00 -21.52
C LEU A 8 24.35 -31.40 -22.34
N THR A 9 23.22 -31.62 -21.66
CA THR A 9 21.93 -31.88 -22.32
C THR A 9 21.19 -30.55 -22.43
N ALA A 10 21.27 -29.91 -23.59
CA ALA A 10 20.51 -28.70 -23.88
C ALA A 10 19.04 -29.07 -24.18
N VAL A 11 18.19 -28.99 -23.17
CA VAL A 11 16.73 -29.09 -23.33
C VAL A 11 16.21 -27.71 -23.72
N ALA A 12 15.89 -27.55 -25.01
CA ALA A 12 15.18 -26.38 -25.52
C ALA A 12 13.70 -26.46 -25.07
N ALA A 13 13.39 -25.88 -23.92
CA ALA A 13 12.02 -25.67 -23.47
C ALA A 13 11.42 -24.48 -24.23
N VAL A 14 10.59 -24.78 -25.22
CA VAL A 14 9.72 -23.79 -25.89
C VAL A 14 8.62 -23.42 -24.90
N VAL A 15 8.82 -22.32 -24.17
CA VAL A 15 7.79 -21.74 -23.30
C VAL A 15 6.78 -21.02 -24.21
N LEU A 16 5.62 -21.64 -24.42
CA LEU A 16 4.42 -20.94 -24.85
C LEU A 16 4.03 -19.96 -23.75
N VAL A 17 4.42 -18.70 -23.88
CA VAL A 17 3.92 -17.61 -23.04
C VAL A 17 2.51 -17.30 -23.51
N PRO A 18 1.44 -17.61 -22.73
CA PRO A 18 0.13 -17.06 -23.04
C PRO A 18 0.23 -15.54 -22.96
N SER A 19 -0.08 -14.86 -24.05
CA SER A 19 -0.22 -13.41 -24.09
C SER A 19 -1.38 -13.00 -23.18
N LEU A 20 -1.09 -12.81 -21.89
CA LEU A 20 -1.94 -12.10 -20.94
C LEU A 20 -2.00 -10.64 -21.43
N GLN A 21 -2.93 -10.36 -22.34
CA GLN A 21 -3.28 -8.99 -22.64
C GLN A 21 -3.90 -8.42 -21.36
N PRO A 22 -3.37 -7.31 -20.81
CA PRO A 22 -3.99 -6.66 -19.67
C PRO A 22 -5.42 -6.30 -20.08
N THR A 23 -6.39 -6.80 -19.32
CA THR A 23 -7.79 -6.41 -19.44
C THR A 23 -7.82 -4.90 -19.27
N THR A 24 -7.98 -4.17 -20.37
CA THR A 24 -8.13 -2.73 -20.32
C THR A 24 -9.42 -2.44 -19.56
N ALA A 25 -9.29 -1.97 -18.32
CA ALA A 25 -10.40 -1.48 -17.52
C ALA A 25 -11.10 -0.38 -18.32
N SER A 26 -12.26 -0.73 -18.88
CA SER A 26 -13.10 0.21 -19.60
C SER A 26 -13.96 0.90 -18.55
N ALA A 27 -13.57 2.13 -18.16
CA ALA A 27 -14.29 3.01 -17.24
C ALA A 27 -15.65 3.48 -17.82
N VAL A 28 -16.53 2.53 -18.16
CA VAL A 28 -17.94 2.76 -18.42
C VAL A 28 -18.62 2.82 -17.06
N PRO A 29 -19.55 3.76 -16.81
CA PRO A 29 -20.32 3.78 -15.57
C PRO A 29 -20.87 2.39 -15.28
N VAL A 30 -20.42 1.80 -14.18
CA VAL A 30 -20.86 0.48 -13.77
C VAL A 30 -22.27 0.67 -13.22
N ALA A 31 -23.28 0.42 -14.07
CA ALA A 31 -24.70 0.61 -13.78
C ALA A 31 -25.19 0.14 -12.39
N PRO A 32 -24.65 -0.92 -11.76
CA PRO A 32 -25.06 -1.27 -10.40
C PRO A 32 -24.52 -0.35 -9.28
N LEU A 33 -23.61 0.61 -9.55
CA LEU A 33 -23.09 1.51 -8.52
C LEU A 33 -23.99 2.72 -8.27
N CYS A 34 -24.43 3.42 -9.32
CA CYS A 34 -25.36 4.54 -9.22
C CYS A 34 -26.01 4.84 -10.58
N THR A 35 -27.00 5.75 -10.61
CA THR A 35 -27.50 6.32 -11.87
C THR A 35 -26.67 7.57 -12.17
N PRO A 36 -25.85 7.58 -13.24
CA PRO A 36 -24.93 8.69 -13.48
C PRO A 36 -25.67 9.99 -13.79
N ASP A 37 -25.16 11.10 -13.24
CA ASP A 37 -25.59 12.46 -13.58
C ASP A 37 -24.41 13.27 -14.12
N ALA A 38 -24.50 13.70 -15.38
CA ALA A 38 -23.44 14.46 -16.05
C ALA A 38 -23.44 15.98 -15.71
N ASN A 39 -24.42 16.48 -14.95
CA ASN A 39 -24.60 17.90 -14.67
C ASN A 39 -23.40 18.54 -13.94
N ARG A 40 -22.64 17.75 -13.18
CA ARG A 40 -21.46 18.20 -12.43
C ARG A 40 -20.16 17.62 -13.00
N GLY A 41 -20.21 17.01 -14.18
CA GLY A 41 -19.11 16.23 -14.75
C GLY A 41 -19.42 14.74 -14.72
N GLY A 42 -18.43 13.92 -15.06
CA GLY A 42 -18.59 12.47 -15.11
C GLY A 42 -17.29 11.77 -14.78
N VAL A 43 -17.34 10.44 -14.73
CA VAL A 43 -16.13 9.63 -14.53
C VAL A 43 -15.26 9.72 -15.78
N PRO A 44 -14.00 10.19 -15.68
CA PRO A 44 -13.12 10.28 -16.83
C PRO A 44 -12.87 8.91 -17.46
N PRO A 45 -12.72 8.83 -18.80
CA PRO A 45 -12.29 7.60 -19.43
C PRO A 45 -10.89 7.21 -18.92
N GLY A 46 -10.73 5.94 -18.56
CA GLY A 46 -9.50 5.43 -17.98
C GLY A 46 -9.25 5.88 -16.54
N PHE A 47 -10.27 6.33 -15.80
CA PHE A 47 -10.15 6.42 -14.35
C PHE A 47 -9.81 5.04 -13.79
N LEU A 48 -8.85 5.01 -12.86
CA LEU A 48 -8.18 3.77 -12.45
C LEU A 48 -9.11 2.75 -11.80
N LEU A 49 -10.12 3.21 -11.08
CA LEU A 49 -11.07 2.38 -10.34
C LEU A 49 -12.44 2.43 -11.02
N ASP A 50 -13.25 1.41 -10.80
CA ASP A 50 -14.67 1.48 -11.13
C ASP A 50 -15.35 2.60 -10.35
N ALA A 51 -16.01 3.53 -11.05
CA ALA A 51 -16.67 4.66 -10.40
C ALA A 51 -18.01 5.02 -11.04
N CYS A 52 -18.84 5.69 -10.26
CA CYS A 52 -20.08 6.31 -10.69
C CYS A 52 -20.29 7.61 -9.90
N ALA A 53 -20.71 8.67 -10.57
CA ALA A 53 -21.04 9.94 -9.92
C ALA A 53 -22.47 10.35 -10.28
N ASP A 54 -23.23 10.72 -9.26
CA ASP A 54 -24.57 11.29 -9.39
C ASP A 54 -24.57 12.75 -8.88
N ALA A 55 -25.75 13.39 -8.86
CA ALA A 55 -25.90 14.78 -8.41
C ALA A 55 -25.38 15.04 -6.98
N THR A 56 -25.35 14.00 -6.15
CA THR A 56 -25.20 14.06 -4.69
C THR A 56 -24.02 13.27 -4.15
N SER A 57 -23.41 12.39 -4.93
CA SER A 57 -22.34 11.52 -4.43
C SER A 57 -21.41 10.99 -5.53
N MET A 58 -20.19 10.63 -5.14
CA MET A 58 -19.27 9.82 -5.93
C MET A 58 -19.18 8.45 -5.25
N THR A 59 -19.41 7.37 -6.00
CA THR A 59 -19.25 5.99 -5.54
C THR A 59 -18.08 5.37 -6.29
N VAL A 60 -17.14 4.76 -5.57
CA VAL A 60 -15.96 4.09 -6.13
C VAL A 60 -15.92 2.67 -5.61
N ARG A 61 -15.54 1.74 -6.49
CA ARG A 61 -15.24 0.35 -6.18
C ARG A 61 -13.80 0.06 -6.53
N ASN A 62 -13.06 -0.56 -5.62
CA ASN A 62 -11.75 -1.08 -5.95
C ASN A 62 -11.89 -2.45 -6.62
N ASP A 63 -11.75 -2.50 -7.94
CA ASP A 63 -11.75 -3.72 -8.75
C ASP A 63 -10.34 -4.30 -8.99
N LEU A 64 -9.30 -3.66 -8.43
CA LEU A 64 -7.93 -4.14 -8.48
C LEU A 64 -7.72 -5.27 -7.47
N ASP A 65 -6.71 -6.11 -7.73
CA ASP A 65 -6.27 -7.18 -6.82
C ASP A 65 -5.37 -6.67 -5.67
N VAL A 66 -5.24 -5.35 -5.52
CA VAL A 66 -4.42 -4.70 -4.49
C VAL A 66 -5.17 -3.62 -3.74
N PRO A 67 -4.83 -3.38 -2.46
CA PRO A 67 -5.37 -2.25 -1.71
C PRO A 67 -4.92 -0.92 -2.31
N VAL A 68 -5.79 0.08 -2.25
CA VAL A 68 -5.51 1.47 -2.68
C VAL A 68 -5.98 2.47 -1.64
N LEU A 69 -5.35 3.65 -1.64
CA LEU A 69 -5.77 4.78 -0.82
C LEU A 69 -6.54 5.78 -1.68
N VAL A 70 -7.62 6.34 -1.16
CA VAL A 70 -8.40 7.39 -1.83
C VAL A 70 -8.39 8.65 -0.97
N ARG A 71 -7.71 9.66 -1.49
CA ARG A 71 -7.65 11.00 -0.90
C ARG A 71 -8.81 11.85 -1.41
N ARG A 72 -9.52 12.51 -0.50
CA ARG A 72 -10.56 13.49 -0.84
C ARG A 72 -10.06 14.93 -0.70
N SER A 73 -10.61 15.82 -1.52
CA SER A 73 -10.38 17.27 -1.42
C SER A 73 -11.58 18.06 -1.94
N GLY A 74 -11.71 19.31 -1.51
CA GLY A 74 -12.85 20.17 -1.85
C GLY A 74 -14.09 19.82 -1.02
N ASP A 75 -15.27 20.02 -1.60
CA ASP A 75 -16.55 19.85 -0.92
C ASP A 75 -17.07 18.41 -1.02
N VAL A 76 -16.33 17.52 -0.36
CA VAL A 76 -16.59 16.07 -0.31
C VAL A 76 -16.84 15.66 1.14
N GLY A 77 -18.02 15.10 1.40
CA GLY A 77 -18.45 14.63 2.71
C GLY A 77 -17.64 13.43 3.22
N VAL A 78 -18.02 12.97 4.42
CA VAL A 78 -17.42 11.78 5.05
C VAL A 78 -17.79 10.54 4.24
N PRO A 79 -16.84 9.63 3.93
CA PRO A 79 -17.14 8.39 3.23
C PRO A 79 -18.15 7.54 3.99
N ALA A 80 -19.03 6.87 3.24
CA ALA A 80 -19.91 5.83 3.71
C ALA A 80 -19.58 4.53 2.98
N ARG A 81 -19.17 3.49 3.73
CA ARG A 81 -18.91 2.15 3.19
C ARG A 81 -20.23 1.50 2.79
N VAL A 82 -20.37 1.18 1.50
CA VAL A 82 -21.55 0.51 0.93
C VAL A 82 -21.37 -1.00 0.95
N HIS A 83 -20.16 -1.45 0.64
CA HIS A 83 -19.73 -2.84 0.75
C HIS A 83 -18.30 -2.87 1.27
N GLU A 84 -18.06 -3.72 2.26
CA GLU A 84 -16.76 -3.86 2.89
C GLU A 84 -16.43 -5.35 3.06
N ARG A 85 -15.25 -5.75 2.59
CA ARG A 85 -14.68 -7.06 2.89
C ARG A 85 -13.70 -6.90 4.03
N GLY A 86 -14.20 -7.03 5.25
CA GLY A 86 -13.37 -7.07 6.44
C GLY A 86 -12.33 -8.19 6.33
N SER A 87 -11.07 -7.86 6.59
CA SER A 87 -9.97 -8.81 6.77
C SER A 87 -9.00 -8.26 7.81
N ALA A 88 -8.20 -9.14 8.42
CA ALA A 88 -7.17 -8.72 9.38
C ALA A 88 -6.16 -7.75 8.71
N GLU A 89 -5.81 -8.01 7.45
CA GLU A 89 -4.99 -7.14 6.61
C GLU A 89 -5.63 -5.75 6.45
N ALA A 90 -6.94 -5.69 6.15
CA ALA A 90 -7.68 -4.44 6.02
C ALA A 90 -7.66 -3.62 7.31
N THR A 91 -7.78 -4.28 8.47
CA THR A 91 -7.72 -3.62 9.78
C THR A 91 -6.34 -3.00 10.02
N VAL A 92 -5.26 -3.75 9.79
CA VAL A 92 -3.89 -3.24 9.96
C VAL A 92 -3.61 -2.09 8.99
N LEU A 93 -3.94 -2.26 7.71
CA LEU A 93 -3.74 -1.20 6.70
C LEU A 93 -4.59 0.04 7.00
N GLY A 94 -5.82 -0.15 7.50
CA GLY A 94 -6.71 0.95 7.85
C GLY A 94 -6.12 1.82 8.97
N LEU A 95 -5.46 1.20 9.96
CA LEU A 95 -4.75 1.92 11.02
C LEU A 95 -3.54 2.72 10.51
N LEU A 96 -2.97 2.34 9.36
CA LEU A 96 -1.82 2.99 8.74
C LEU A 96 -2.19 4.07 7.72
N SER A 97 -3.47 4.16 7.32
CA SER A 97 -3.93 4.97 6.20
C SER A 97 -4.17 6.46 6.52
N ASP A 98 -3.92 6.88 7.77
CA ASP A 98 -4.09 8.25 8.28
C ASP A 98 -5.42 8.90 7.83
N THR A 99 -5.36 9.94 6.98
CA THR A 99 -6.53 10.71 6.51
C THR A 99 -7.11 10.21 5.19
N ASP A 100 -6.43 9.28 4.52
CA ASP A 100 -6.85 8.72 3.25
C ASP A 100 -7.73 7.48 3.49
N GLU A 101 -8.73 7.27 2.62
CA GLU A 101 -9.64 6.13 2.77
C GLU A 101 -9.00 4.88 2.14
N LEU A 102 -8.83 3.82 2.94
CA LEU A 102 -8.39 2.52 2.43
C LEU A 102 -9.55 1.78 1.74
N LEU A 103 -9.31 1.35 0.50
CA LEU A 103 -10.20 0.45 -0.24
C LEU A 103 -9.47 -0.86 -0.51
N MET A 104 -9.95 -1.95 0.09
CA MET A 104 -9.47 -3.30 -0.20
C MET A 104 -10.07 -3.80 -1.53
N PRO A 105 -9.47 -4.85 -2.14
CA PRO A 105 -10.04 -5.51 -3.32
C PRO A 105 -11.52 -5.90 -3.13
N GLY A 106 -12.38 -5.30 -3.94
CA GLY A 106 -13.84 -5.48 -3.94
C GLY A 106 -14.63 -4.50 -3.08
N ASP A 107 -13.99 -3.64 -2.27
CA ASP A 107 -14.69 -2.65 -1.45
C ASP A 107 -15.42 -1.62 -2.30
N VAL A 108 -16.56 -1.14 -1.80
CA VAL A 108 -17.37 -0.08 -2.41
C VAL A 108 -17.64 1.01 -1.39
N VAL A 109 -17.20 2.23 -1.70
CA VAL A 109 -17.34 3.40 -0.82
C VAL A 109 -18.03 4.53 -1.57
N ARG A 110 -18.91 5.24 -0.87
CA ARG A 110 -19.66 6.38 -1.38
C ARG A 110 -19.32 7.64 -0.60
N TRP A 111 -18.90 8.69 -1.30
CA TRP A 111 -18.66 10.01 -0.74
C TRP A 111 -19.79 10.96 -1.13
N PRO A 112 -20.51 11.55 -0.17
CA PRO A 112 -21.43 12.65 -0.43
C PRO A 112 -20.71 13.85 -1.06
N LEU A 113 -21.35 14.53 -1.99
CA LEU A 113 -20.90 15.78 -2.60
C LEU A 113 -21.65 16.95 -1.99
N GLY A 114 -20.93 18.01 -1.62
CA GLY A 114 -21.54 19.29 -1.28
C GLY A 114 -21.83 20.15 -2.52
N ALA A 115 -22.08 21.44 -2.29
CA ALA A 115 -22.47 22.39 -3.34
C ALA A 115 -21.29 22.86 -4.20
N ALA A 116 -20.08 22.93 -3.64
CA ALA A 116 -18.88 23.32 -4.37
C ALA A 116 -18.21 22.13 -5.07
N ALA A 117 -17.10 22.37 -5.78
CA ALA A 117 -16.38 21.30 -6.46
C ALA A 117 -15.74 20.31 -5.47
N GLY A 118 -15.74 19.03 -5.83
CA GLY A 118 -15.17 17.94 -5.04
C GLY A 118 -14.23 17.09 -5.89
N THR A 119 -13.21 16.49 -5.28
CA THR A 119 -12.25 15.64 -5.98
C THR A 119 -11.85 14.43 -5.14
N LEU A 120 -11.78 13.26 -5.77
CA LEU A 120 -11.15 12.06 -5.26
C LEU A 120 -9.87 11.78 -6.05
N THR A 121 -8.79 11.48 -5.36
CA THR A 121 -7.51 11.11 -5.96
C THR A 121 -7.08 9.76 -5.40
N VAL A 122 -6.80 8.80 -6.28
CA VAL A 122 -6.24 7.50 -5.90
C VAL A 122 -4.74 7.66 -5.68
N VAL A 123 -4.26 7.27 -4.50
CA VAL A 123 -2.88 7.41 -4.02
C VAL A 123 -2.28 6.03 -3.80
N ASP A 124 -0.99 5.89 -4.11
CA ASP A 124 -0.24 4.66 -3.87
C ASP A 124 -0.15 4.38 -2.37
N LEU A 125 -0.47 3.15 -2.00
CA LEU A 125 -0.05 2.62 -0.71
C LEU A 125 1.47 2.50 -0.75
N ASP A 126 2.15 2.83 0.35
CA ASP A 126 3.59 2.61 0.44
C ASP A 126 3.91 1.12 0.16
N PRO A 127 4.78 0.82 -0.82
CA PRO A 127 5.00 -0.55 -1.27
C PRO A 127 5.57 -1.43 -0.15
N ALA A 128 6.41 -0.85 0.74
CA ALA A 128 6.95 -1.60 1.87
C ALA A 128 5.84 -1.93 2.87
N VAL A 129 4.96 -0.97 3.19
CA VAL A 129 3.79 -1.21 4.06
C VAL A 129 2.92 -2.34 3.51
N GLY A 130 2.51 -2.25 2.24
CA GLY A 130 1.68 -3.28 1.61
C GLY A 130 2.40 -4.64 1.53
N GLY A 131 3.71 -4.62 1.26
CA GLY A 131 4.51 -5.83 1.17
C GLY A 131 4.70 -6.55 2.51
N ILE A 132 4.93 -5.80 3.58
CA ILE A 132 5.06 -6.33 4.94
C ILE A 132 3.73 -6.91 5.41
N VAL A 133 2.62 -6.17 5.28
CA VAL A 133 1.29 -6.68 5.70
C VAL A 133 0.96 -7.98 4.96
N HIS A 134 1.21 -8.03 3.66
CA HIS A 134 1.00 -9.25 2.87
C HIS A 134 1.87 -10.42 3.35
N ALA A 135 3.13 -10.16 3.71
CA ALA A 135 4.04 -11.19 4.23
C ALA A 135 3.61 -11.71 5.60
N LEU A 136 2.95 -10.88 6.42
CA LEU A 136 2.47 -11.23 7.76
C LEU A 136 1.05 -11.80 7.78
N ARG A 137 0.37 -11.92 6.63
CA ARG A 137 -1.06 -12.26 6.56
C ARG A 137 -1.45 -13.51 7.35
N ASP A 138 -0.58 -14.53 7.32
CA ASP A 138 -0.84 -15.83 7.92
C ASP A 138 -0.54 -15.81 9.44
N ASP A 139 0.15 -14.77 9.92
CA ASP A 139 0.47 -14.51 11.32
C ASP A 139 -0.49 -13.48 11.96
N LEU A 140 -1.36 -12.82 11.18
CA LEU A 140 -2.32 -11.84 11.71
C LEU A 140 -3.43 -12.53 12.53
N PRO A 141 -3.90 -11.93 13.62
CA PRO A 141 -5.05 -12.45 14.36
C PRO A 141 -6.29 -12.55 13.45
N PRO A 142 -7.00 -13.70 13.44
CA PRO A 142 -8.18 -13.87 12.61
C PRO A 142 -9.33 -13.02 13.13
N LEU A 143 -9.94 -12.17 12.30
CA LEU A 143 -11.02 -11.27 12.73
C LEU A 143 -12.13 -11.98 13.52
N GLY A 144 -12.44 -11.46 14.71
CA GLY A 144 -13.46 -11.99 15.60
C GLY A 144 -13.00 -13.19 16.44
N GLY A 145 -11.73 -13.57 16.37
CA GLY A 145 -11.11 -14.52 17.29
C GLY A 145 -10.82 -13.90 18.67
N GLU A 146 -10.48 -14.74 19.65
CA GLU A 146 -10.16 -14.29 21.02
C GLU A 146 -8.97 -13.32 21.05
N ASP A 147 -8.03 -13.46 20.10
CA ASP A 147 -6.84 -12.59 19.94
C ASP A 147 -7.10 -11.35 19.05
N SER A 148 -8.35 -11.05 18.68
CA SER A 148 -8.71 -9.91 17.80
C SER A 148 -8.97 -8.61 18.55
N ASP A 149 -8.26 -8.36 19.64
CA ASP A 149 -8.43 -7.09 20.33
C ASP A 149 -7.84 -5.94 19.49
N PRO A 150 -8.42 -4.72 19.55
CA PRO A 150 -7.94 -3.57 18.78
C PRO A 150 -6.48 -3.16 19.10
N GLU A 151 -5.99 -3.45 20.32
CA GLU A 151 -4.63 -3.10 20.72
C GLU A 151 -3.60 -3.99 20.01
N THR A 152 -3.91 -5.27 19.81
CA THR A 152 -3.07 -6.20 19.04
C THR A 152 -2.93 -5.73 17.59
N PHE A 153 -4.03 -5.34 16.92
CA PHE A 153 -3.94 -4.79 15.56
C PHE A 153 -3.15 -3.48 15.50
N ALA A 154 -3.30 -2.61 16.51
CA ALA A 154 -2.52 -1.37 16.61
C ALA A 154 -1.02 -1.64 16.82
N ALA A 155 -0.67 -2.62 17.65
CA ALA A 155 0.71 -3.03 17.87
C ALA A 155 1.34 -3.62 16.60
N VAL A 156 0.61 -4.45 15.86
CA VAL A 156 1.07 -4.96 14.55
C VAL A 156 1.23 -3.82 13.55
N ALA A 157 0.30 -2.88 13.48
CA ALA A 157 0.43 -1.70 12.62
C ALA A 157 1.70 -0.89 12.96
N ALA A 158 1.99 -0.67 14.24
CA ALA A 158 3.23 -0.02 14.67
C ALA A 158 4.49 -0.78 14.21
N VAL A 159 4.50 -2.12 14.34
CA VAL A 159 5.60 -2.96 13.82
C VAL A 159 5.77 -2.82 12.31
N VAL A 160 4.68 -2.82 11.55
CA VAL A 160 4.70 -2.63 10.09
C VAL A 160 5.30 -1.27 9.74
N GLN A 161 4.85 -0.20 10.40
CA GLN A 161 5.33 1.17 10.17
C GLN A 161 6.82 1.31 10.49
N GLU A 162 7.27 0.82 11.64
CA GLU A 162 8.69 0.86 12.04
C GLU A 162 9.57 0.01 11.12
N THR A 163 9.06 -1.14 10.67
CA THR A 163 9.78 -2.01 9.72
C THR A 163 9.89 -1.35 8.35
N ALA A 164 8.81 -0.76 7.83
CA ALA A 164 8.81 -0.03 6.56
C ALA A 164 9.83 1.12 6.59
N ALA A 165 9.86 1.90 7.68
CA ALA A 165 10.84 2.97 7.86
C ALA A 165 12.29 2.43 7.91
N ALA A 166 12.55 1.36 8.66
CA ALA A 166 13.88 0.75 8.75
C ALA A 166 14.36 0.18 7.40
N VAL A 167 13.46 -0.34 6.59
CA VAL A 167 13.74 -0.84 5.24
C VAL A 167 13.99 0.33 4.26
N ALA A 168 13.27 1.44 4.39
CA ALA A 168 13.56 2.65 3.61
C ALA A 168 14.94 3.23 3.95
N ASP A 169 15.28 3.32 5.24
CA ASP A 169 16.61 3.74 5.70
C ASP A 169 17.72 2.81 5.19
N ARG A 170 17.44 1.50 5.12
CA ARG A 170 18.34 0.52 4.52
C ARG A 170 18.65 0.85 3.07
N GLN A 171 17.63 1.16 2.27
CA GLN A 171 17.80 1.48 0.84
C GLN A 171 18.66 2.73 0.66
N ALA A 172 18.42 3.76 1.47
CA ALA A 172 19.26 4.96 1.49
C ALA A 172 20.71 4.65 1.91
N CYS A 173 20.89 3.79 2.93
CA CYS A 173 22.21 3.36 3.40
C CYS A 173 22.97 2.56 2.33
N ALA A 174 22.29 1.67 1.61
CA ALA A 174 22.85 0.75 0.63
C ALA A 174 23.31 1.44 -0.66
N ALA A 175 22.84 2.66 -0.94
CA ALA A 175 23.24 3.43 -2.11
C ALA A 175 24.77 3.57 -2.18
N ASP A 176 25.37 3.15 -3.30
CA ASP A 176 26.80 3.23 -3.60
C ASP A 176 27.72 2.48 -2.62
N LYS A 177 27.20 1.51 -1.86
CA LYS A 177 27.98 0.71 -0.92
C LYS A 177 28.54 -0.56 -1.55
N ASN A 178 29.74 -0.96 -1.11
CA ASN A 178 30.26 -2.30 -1.39
C ASN A 178 29.62 -3.35 -0.45
N PHE A 179 29.88 -4.63 -0.69
CA PHE A 179 29.22 -5.73 0.04
C PHE A 179 29.43 -5.69 1.57
N LEU A 180 30.60 -5.23 2.06
CA LEU A 180 30.86 -5.12 3.51
C LEU A 180 30.03 -4.01 4.13
N GLN A 181 29.93 -2.88 3.43
CA GLN A 181 29.11 -1.75 3.86
C GLN A 181 27.61 -2.06 3.77
N LEU A 182 27.19 -2.84 2.77
CA LEU A 182 25.81 -3.33 2.67
C LEU A 182 25.45 -4.22 3.86
N ALA A 183 26.34 -5.14 4.24
CA ALA A 183 26.13 -5.98 5.42
C ALA A 183 26.01 -5.14 6.71
N ALA A 184 26.74 -4.03 6.82
CA ALA A 184 26.57 -3.10 7.94
C ALA A 184 25.19 -2.42 7.92
N CYS A 185 24.68 -2.03 6.75
CA CYS A 185 23.30 -1.53 6.62
C CYS A 185 22.29 -2.61 7.03
N ASP A 186 22.47 -3.87 6.61
CA ASP A 186 21.58 -4.98 6.97
C ASP A 186 21.51 -5.19 8.48
N VAL A 187 22.66 -5.18 9.16
CA VAL A 187 22.72 -5.32 10.63
C VAL A 187 22.01 -4.17 11.34
N LEU A 188 22.18 -2.94 10.86
CA LEU A 188 21.50 -1.77 11.42
C LEU A 188 19.98 -1.88 11.24
N THR A 189 19.51 -2.25 10.05
CA THR A 189 18.09 -2.48 9.77
C THR A 189 17.53 -3.59 10.64
N ALA A 190 18.18 -4.76 10.69
CA ALA A 190 17.77 -5.88 11.53
C ALA A 190 17.67 -5.49 13.01
N SER A 191 18.64 -4.70 13.51
CA SER A 191 18.62 -4.23 14.89
C SER A 191 17.48 -3.24 15.17
N THR A 192 17.11 -2.39 14.21
CA THR A 192 15.99 -1.46 14.36
C THR A 192 14.66 -2.21 14.30
N VAL A 193 14.46 -3.09 13.32
CA VAL A 193 13.27 -3.95 13.20
C VAL A 193 13.10 -4.79 14.46
N SER A 194 14.16 -5.46 14.94
CA SER A 194 14.08 -6.31 16.14
C SER A 194 13.63 -5.52 17.38
N ARG A 195 14.16 -4.30 17.57
CA ARG A 195 13.78 -3.44 18.70
C ARG A 195 12.32 -3.00 18.60
N GLY A 196 11.85 -2.67 17.39
CA GLY A 196 10.45 -2.33 17.15
C GLY A 196 9.52 -3.49 17.47
N VAL A 197 9.79 -4.67 16.91
CA VAL A 197 9.00 -5.88 17.14
C VAL A 197 8.93 -6.24 18.63
N ILE A 198 10.07 -6.28 19.33
CA ILE A 198 10.13 -6.62 20.76
C ILE A 198 9.52 -5.52 21.64
N GLY A 199 9.56 -4.26 21.18
CA GLY A 199 8.99 -3.13 21.91
C GLY A 199 7.46 -3.05 21.82
N GLN A 200 6.88 -3.51 20.73
CA GLN A 200 5.45 -3.41 20.46
C GLN A 200 4.66 -4.68 20.79
N LEU A 201 5.29 -5.87 20.70
CA LEU A 201 4.58 -7.15 20.81
C LEU A 201 4.97 -7.97 22.05
N PRO A 202 4.05 -8.80 22.56
CA PRO A 202 4.38 -9.87 23.51
C PRO A 202 5.50 -10.78 22.99
N ARG A 203 6.29 -11.35 23.91
CA ARG A 203 7.52 -12.08 23.57
C ARG A 203 7.30 -13.28 22.65
N ASP A 204 6.23 -14.01 22.87
CA ASP A 204 5.78 -15.15 22.07
C ASP A 204 5.44 -14.72 20.64
N ARG A 205 4.61 -13.69 20.47
CA ARG A 205 4.26 -13.13 19.16
C ARG A 205 5.47 -12.52 18.44
N ALA A 206 6.33 -11.81 19.17
CA ALA A 206 7.59 -11.30 18.62
C ALA A 206 8.45 -12.46 18.06
N ALA A 207 8.58 -13.57 18.78
CA ALA A 207 9.36 -14.73 18.33
C ALA A 207 8.79 -15.38 17.06
N GLU A 208 7.46 -15.33 16.88
CA GLU A 208 6.77 -15.80 15.67
C GLU A 208 7.04 -14.88 14.47
N LEU A 209 6.93 -13.55 14.64
CA LEU A 209 7.07 -12.61 13.52
C LEU A 209 8.52 -12.33 13.09
N LEU A 210 9.47 -12.36 14.03
CA LEU A 210 10.87 -11.98 13.78
C LEU A 210 11.51 -12.69 12.57
N PRO A 211 11.34 -14.01 12.36
CA PRO A 211 11.88 -14.68 11.17
C PRO A 211 11.40 -14.07 9.85
N THR A 212 10.11 -13.72 9.74
CA THR A 212 9.53 -13.13 8.53
C THR A 212 10.03 -11.70 8.32
N VAL A 213 10.06 -10.89 9.38
CA VAL A 213 10.43 -9.47 9.25
C VAL A 213 11.93 -9.20 9.19
N LEU A 214 12.75 -10.13 9.65
CA LEU A 214 14.21 -10.03 9.59
C LEU A 214 14.82 -10.70 8.36
N ASP A 215 14.04 -11.35 7.50
CA ASP A 215 14.56 -11.95 6.27
C ASP A 215 14.97 -10.87 5.26
N PRO A 216 16.28 -10.70 4.96
CA PRO A 216 16.73 -9.68 4.02
C PRO A 216 16.24 -9.91 2.58
N ALA A 217 15.85 -11.13 2.23
CA ALA A 217 15.25 -11.41 0.92
C ALA A 217 13.93 -10.66 0.76
N ASN A 218 13.11 -10.62 1.81
CA ASN A 218 11.83 -9.92 1.82
C ASN A 218 12.00 -8.40 1.67
N TRP A 219 13.04 -7.81 2.27
CA TRP A 219 13.23 -6.36 2.27
C TRP A 219 13.40 -5.77 0.87
N ALA A 220 14.09 -6.48 -0.02
CA ALA A 220 14.25 -6.07 -1.42
C ALA A 220 12.92 -6.17 -2.18
N ASP A 221 12.15 -7.21 -1.91
CA ASP A 221 10.86 -7.48 -2.58
C ASP A 221 9.75 -6.54 -2.09
N TRP A 222 9.82 -6.06 -0.85
CA TRP A 222 8.86 -5.11 -0.28
C TRP A 222 8.99 -3.71 -0.87
N VAL A 223 10.21 -3.26 -1.18
CA VAL A 223 10.40 -1.93 -1.81
C VAL A 223 10.40 -1.98 -3.33
N ALA A 224 10.47 -3.18 -3.91
CA ALA A 224 10.43 -3.33 -5.35
C ALA A 224 9.05 -2.92 -5.87
N PRO A 225 8.97 -2.08 -6.92
CA PRO A 225 7.70 -1.79 -7.56
C PRO A 225 7.04 -3.09 -8.00
N ARG A 226 5.85 -3.40 -7.48
CA ARG A 226 5.12 -4.60 -7.88
C ARG A 226 4.47 -4.39 -9.24
N PRO A 227 4.23 -5.45 -10.04
CA PRO A 227 3.51 -5.33 -11.30
C PRO A 227 2.08 -4.77 -11.12
N THR A 228 1.54 -4.91 -9.91
CA THR A 228 0.24 -4.37 -9.48
C THR A 228 0.32 -2.93 -8.97
N ASP A 229 1.52 -2.35 -8.85
CA ASP A 229 1.65 -0.95 -8.43
C ASP A 229 1.08 -0.05 -9.51
N MET A 230 0.39 1.00 -9.09
CA MET A 230 -0.32 1.87 -10.02
C MET A 230 0.63 2.64 -10.95
N SER A 231 1.93 2.64 -10.68
CA SER A 231 2.98 3.13 -11.58
C SER A 231 3.16 2.23 -12.81
N ALA A 232 2.99 0.91 -12.66
CA ALA A 232 2.97 -0.05 -13.77
C ALA A 232 1.68 0.05 -14.61
N ILE A 233 0.59 0.57 -14.02
CA ILE A 233 -0.68 0.84 -14.72
C ILE A 233 -0.61 2.12 -15.60
N GLY A 234 0.53 2.83 -15.57
CA GLY A 234 1.18 3.56 -16.68
C GLY A 234 0.48 4.74 -17.39
N ILE A 235 -0.85 4.80 -17.41
CA ILE A 235 -1.65 5.76 -18.19
C ILE A 235 -3.03 6.06 -17.58
N ALA A 236 -3.43 5.35 -16.52
CA ALA A 236 -4.73 5.55 -15.91
C ALA A 236 -4.84 6.91 -15.20
N ARG A 237 -6.00 7.55 -15.32
CA ARG A 237 -6.31 8.78 -14.57
C ARG A 237 -6.57 8.41 -13.12
N ARG A 238 -5.87 9.07 -12.21
CA ARG A 238 -6.01 8.84 -10.76
C ARG A 238 -6.98 9.82 -10.10
N THR A 239 -7.43 10.83 -10.82
CA THR A 239 -8.26 11.91 -10.27
C THR A 239 -9.65 11.90 -10.89
N LEU A 240 -10.67 11.86 -10.01
CA LEU A 240 -12.08 12.04 -10.34
C LEU A 240 -12.52 13.39 -9.75
N THR A 241 -12.97 14.31 -10.60
CA THR A 241 -13.40 15.65 -10.19
C THR A 241 -14.87 15.86 -10.57
N GLN A 242 -15.62 16.44 -9.63
CA GLN A 242 -16.99 16.91 -9.82
C GLN A 242 -17.02 18.43 -9.62
N ALA A 243 -17.60 19.15 -10.58
CA ALA A 243 -17.80 20.58 -10.54
C ALA A 243 -18.79 20.99 -9.45
N ALA A 244 -18.87 22.27 -9.16
CA ALA A 244 -19.91 22.82 -8.30
C ALA A 244 -21.30 22.62 -8.92
N VAL A 245 -22.34 22.65 -8.08
CA VAL A 245 -23.73 22.66 -8.55
C VAL A 245 -23.93 23.90 -9.42
N PRO A 246 -24.47 23.78 -10.65
CA PRO A 246 -24.77 24.93 -11.48
C PRO A 246 -25.65 25.92 -10.72
N SER A 247 -25.26 27.20 -10.69
CA SER A 247 -26.12 28.22 -10.12
C SER A 247 -27.45 28.24 -10.87
N PRO A 248 -28.60 28.43 -10.17
CA PRO A 248 -29.88 28.57 -10.84
C PRO A 248 -29.76 29.65 -11.89
N VAL A 249 -30.20 29.37 -13.11
CA VAL A 249 -30.28 30.41 -14.15
C VAL A 249 -31.18 31.51 -13.57
N PRO A 250 -30.70 32.77 -13.49
CA PRO A 250 -31.54 33.85 -12.99
C PRO A 250 -32.84 33.89 -13.80
N PRO A 251 -34.00 34.15 -13.16
CA PRO A 251 -35.24 34.26 -13.89
C PRO A 251 -35.05 35.26 -15.05
N PRO A 252 -35.64 34.99 -16.23
CA PRO A 252 -35.53 35.91 -17.35
C PRO A 252 -35.91 37.30 -16.85
N GLU A 253 -35.05 38.28 -17.11
CA GLU A 253 -35.40 39.67 -16.80
C GLU A 253 -36.76 39.95 -17.44
N PRO A 254 -37.68 40.62 -16.72
CA PRO A 254 -38.95 41.03 -17.30
C PRO A 254 -38.67 41.76 -18.62
N ASP A 255 -39.38 41.39 -19.69
CA ASP A 255 -39.26 42.10 -20.98
C ASP A 255 -39.29 43.61 -20.69
N PRO A 256 -38.29 44.37 -21.20
CA PRO A 256 -38.25 45.80 -20.98
C PRO A 256 -39.62 46.38 -21.34
N ALA A 257 -40.27 47.05 -20.36
CA ALA A 257 -41.49 47.77 -20.63
C ALA A 257 -41.24 48.65 -21.85
N ALA A 258 -42.05 48.50 -22.90
CA ALA A 258 -41.88 49.18 -24.18
C ALA A 258 -41.57 50.66 -23.96
N VAL A 259 -40.29 51.03 -24.06
CA VAL A 259 -39.86 52.41 -23.90
C VAL A 259 -40.36 53.13 -25.14
N ALA A 260 -41.19 54.15 -24.94
CA ALA A 260 -41.61 55.05 -26.01
C ALA A 260 -40.35 55.60 -26.72
N PRO A 261 -40.38 55.76 -28.06
CA PRO A 261 -39.20 56.12 -28.84
C PRO A 261 -38.62 57.44 -28.32
N THR A 262 -37.40 57.37 -27.78
CA THR A 262 -36.60 58.56 -27.49
C THR A 262 -35.96 59.06 -28.78
N PRO A 263 -35.91 60.39 -29.00
CA PRO A 263 -35.31 60.97 -30.19
C PRO A 263 -33.81 60.65 -30.25
N VAL A 264 -33.39 60.24 -31.44
CA VAL A 264 -32.02 59.88 -31.82
C VAL A 264 -31.10 61.08 -31.56
N SER A 265 -30.17 60.94 -30.60
CA SER A 265 -29.05 61.87 -30.43
C SER A 265 -27.85 61.34 -31.20
N ALA A 266 -27.23 62.22 -31.99
CA ALA A 266 -26.20 61.90 -32.97
C ALA A 266 -24.92 61.31 -32.34
N ALA A 267 -24.37 60.31 -32.99
CA ALA A 267 -23.13 59.63 -32.65
C ALA A 267 -21.91 60.55 -32.77
N ILE A 268 -21.03 60.50 -31.77
CA ILE A 268 -19.65 61.01 -31.85
C ILE A 268 -18.75 59.83 -32.21
N PRO A 269 -17.87 59.95 -33.22
CA PRO A 269 -16.97 58.87 -33.61
C PRO A 269 -15.83 58.71 -32.60
N GLU A 270 -15.65 57.50 -32.10
CA GLU A 270 -14.56 57.13 -31.19
C GLU A 270 -13.32 56.66 -31.99
N PRO A 271 -12.09 57.10 -31.64
CA PRO A 271 -10.89 56.76 -32.40
C PRO A 271 -10.39 55.34 -32.10
N ALA A 272 -10.07 54.59 -33.15
CA ALA A 272 -9.42 53.28 -33.05
C ALA A 272 -7.96 53.41 -32.57
N VAL A 273 -7.63 52.77 -31.45
CA VAL A 273 -6.25 52.61 -30.97
C VAL A 273 -5.75 51.21 -31.37
N PRO A 274 -4.60 51.08 -32.06
CA PRO A 274 -4.04 49.78 -32.43
C PRO A 274 -3.36 49.11 -31.23
N VAL A 275 -3.70 47.83 -31.00
CA VAL A 275 -3.06 46.98 -29.99
C VAL A 275 -1.79 46.33 -30.59
N PRO A 276 -0.62 46.39 -29.92
CA PRO A 276 0.61 45.75 -30.41
C PRO A 276 0.55 44.22 -30.27
N ALA A 277 1.01 43.51 -31.29
CA ALA A 277 1.20 42.06 -31.24
C ALA A 277 2.43 41.70 -30.39
N VAL A 278 2.23 40.86 -29.37
CA VAL A 278 3.30 40.29 -28.54
C VAL A 278 3.84 39.02 -29.21
N PRO A 279 5.16 38.86 -29.41
CA PRO A 279 5.73 37.67 -30.02
C PRO A 279 5.67 36.46 -29.06
N ALA A 280 5.34 35.30 -29.61
CA ALA A 280 5.31 34.03 -28.88
C ALA A 280 6.73 33.56 -28.52
N PRO A 281 6.96 33.02 -27.30
CA PRO A 281 8.24 32.43 -26.92
C PRO A 281 8.47 31.09 -27.65
N VAL A 282 9.67 30.93 -28.19
CA VAL A 282 10.15 29.69 -28.82
C VAL A 282 10.53 28.71 -27.71
N ALA A 283 9.89 27.54 -27.69
CA ALA A 283 10.18 26.48 -26.73
C ALA A 283 11.61 25.93 -26.92
N ALA A 284 12.36 25.84 -25.81
CA ALA A 284 13.68 25.23 -25.78
C ALA A 284 13.59 23.71 -26.03
N ALA A 285 14.55 23.18 -26.79
CA ALA A 285 14.63 21.76 -27.11
C ALA A 285 14.85 20.91 -25.84
N ALA A 286 14.10 19.81 -25.73
CA ALA A 286 14.24 18.85 -24.66
C ALA A 286 15.61 18.15 -24.70
N PRO A 287 16.26 17.91 -23.54
CA PRO A 287 17.51 17.17 -23.49
C PRO A 287 17.32 15.73 -23.97
N VAL A 288 18.30 15.24 -24.73
CA VAL A 288 18.33 13.86 -25.23
C VAL A 288 18.52 12.90 -24.04
N PRO A 289 17.67 11.87 -23.89
CA PRO A 289 17.81 10.90 -22.81
C PRO A 289 19.13 10.12 -22.94
N GLN A 290 19.92 10.10 -21.86
CA GLN A 290 21.10 9.25 -21.76
C GLN A 290 20.69 7.77 -21.67
N PRO A 291 21.41 6.85 -22.32
CA PRO A 291 21.17 5.42 -22.20
C PRO A 291 21.33 4.95 -20.74
N ALA A 292 20.33 4.21 -20.25
CA ALA A 292 20.37 3.61 -18.93
C ALA A 292 21.55 2.62 -18.80
N ALA A 293 22.30 2.73 -17.70
CA ALA A 293 23.37 1.80 -17.39
C ALA A 293 22.81 0.38 -17.22
N VAL A 294 23.48 -0.60 -17.83
CA VAL A 294 23.11 -2.02 -17.70
C VAL A 294 23.35 -2.46 -16.25
N PRO A 295 22.37 -3.06 -15.56
CA PRO A 295 22.56 -3.54 -14.19
C PRO A 295 23.66 -4.59 -14.16
N ALA A 296 24.66 -4.38 -13.29
CA ALA A 296 25.69 -5.39 -13.03
C ALA A 296 25.05 -6.65 -12.44
N ALA A 297 25.48 -7.82 -12.91
CA ALA A 297 25.00 -9.10 -12.41
C ALA A 297 25.28 -9.21 -10.89
N ARG A 298 24.27 -9.63 -10.11
CA ARG A 298 24.42 -9.87 -8.67
C ARG A 298 25.53 -10.92 -8.44
N PRO A 299 26.58 -10.60 -7.66
CA PRO A 299 27.57 -11.59 -7.27
C PRO A 299 26.93 -12.64 -6.36
N ALA A 300 27.37 -13.89 -6.51
CA ALA A 300 26.96 -14.99 -5.65
C ALA A 300 27.32 -14.69 -4.18
N ILE A 301 26.44 -15.09 -3.27
CA ILE A 301 26.67 -14.96 -1.83
C ILE A 301 27.97 -15.73 -1.50
N PRO A 302 28.95 -15.10 -0.83
CA PRO A 302 30.18 -15.78 -0.49
C PRO A 302 29.92 -16.90 0.54
N ASP A 303 30.53 -18.06 0.32
CA ASP A 303 30.25 -19.33 1.04
C ASP A 303 30.29 -19.22 2.57
N TRP A 304 31.12 -18.33 3.11
CA TRP A 304 31.24 -18.13 4.56
C TRP A 304 29.97 -17.54 5.20
N LEU A 305 29.19 -16.72 4.47
CA LEU A 305 27.95 -16.16 4.99
C LEU A 305 26.84 -17.22 5.03
N ALA A 306 26.81 -18.11 4.04
CA ALA A 306 25.91 -19.26 4.04
C ALA A 306 26.21 -20.21 5.21
N GLU A 307 27.48 -20.39 5.57
CA GLU A 307 27.90 -21.22 6.70
C GLU A 307 27.46 -20.62 8.06
N ILE A 308 27.57 -19.30 8.24
CA ILE A 308 27.11 -18.62 9.45
C ILE A 308 25.58 -18.74 9.61
N LEU A 309 24.83 -18.51 8.53
CA LEU A 309 23.37 -18.64 8.54
C LEU A 309 22.93 -20.08 8.82
N ALA A 310 23.61 -21.07 8.25
CA ALA A 310 23.36 -22.48 8.53
C ALA A 310 23.64 -22.85 9.99
N ARG A 311 24.69 -22.28 10.59
CA ARG A 311 25.06 -22.53 11.99
C ARG A 311 24.06 -21.92 12.97
N LEU A 312 23.58 -20.71 12.69
CA LEU A 312 22.51 -20.06 13.47
C LEU A 312 21.19 -20.84 13.38
N ALA A 313 20.83 -21.35 12.20
CA ALA A 313 19.66 -22.22 12.04
C ALA A 313 19.80 -23.54 12.82
N ALA A 314 20.99 -24.14 12.83
CA ALA A 314 21.27 -25.36 13.59
C ALA A 314 21.22 -25.13 15.11
N GLU A 315 21.71 -24.00 15.62
CA GLU A 315 21.62 -23.65 17.04
C GLU A 315 20.18 -23.41 17.50
N LYS A 316 19.33 -22.79 16.65
CA LYS A 316 17.90 -22.62 16.93
C LYS A 316 17.19 -23.98 17.11
N ASN A 317 17.57 -24.98 16.33
CA ASN A 317 17.01 -26.34 16.43
C ASN A 317 17.63 -27.17 17.57
N GLY A 318 18.89 -26.91 17.94
CA GLY A 318 19.62 -27.67 18.97
C GLY A 318 19.32 -27.27 20.42
N ASN A 319 18.86 -26.04 20.67
CA ASN A 319 18.62 -25.56 22.04
C ASN A 319 17.31 -26.09 22.67
N GLY A 320 16.41 -26.71 21.90
CA GLY A 320 15.20 -27.35 22.43
C GLY A 320 15.46 -28.70 23.11
N GLN A 321 16.62 -29.33 22.86
CA GLN A 321 16.89 -30.71 23.30
C GLN A 321 17.70 -30.81 24.60
N ARG A 322 18.28 -29.71 25.11
CA ARG A 322 19.14 -29.77 26.31
C ARG A 322 18.42 -29.62 27.65
N ASN A 323 17.11 -29.35 27.66
CA ASN A 323 16.33 -29.20 28.91
C ASN A 323 15.41 -30.40 29.22
N GLY A 324 15.52 -31.51 28.47
CA GLY A 324 14.61 -32.67 28.60
C GLY A 324 15.15 -33.87 29.39
N ASP A 325 16.46 -34.00 29.62
CA ASP A 325 17.04 -35.25 30.14
C ASP A 325 17.38 -35.19 31.65
N GLY A 326 16.67 -34.33 32.40
CA GLY A 326 16.81 -34.17 33.85
C GLY A 326 15.79 -34.95 34.70
N ALA A 327 15.04 -35.88 34.10
CA ALA A 327 14.17 -36.80 34.82
C ALA A 327 14.74 -38.22 34.72
N ASP A 328 14.72 -38.93 35.85
CA ASP A 328 15.13 -40.33 36.04
C ASP A 328 16.65 -40.58 36.18
N ASN A 329 17.13 -40.43 37.42
CA ASN A 329 17.83 -41.49 38.17
C ASN A 329 18.19 -40.95 39.57
N GLY A 330 17.18 -40.89 40.43
CA GLY A 330 17.32 -40.60 41.84
C GLY A 330 16.60 -41.67 42.66
N ASP A 331 17.13 -42.90 42.62
CA ASP A 331 16.83 -43.95 43.59
C ASP A 331 17.26 -43.47 44.97
N GLY A 332 16.37 -42.76 45.65
CA GLY A 332 16.49 -42.37 47.04
C GLY A 332 15.57 -43.23 47.89
N ASP A 333 16.07 -44.36 48.36
CA ASP A 333 15.46 -45.20 49.39
C ASP A 333 15.42 -44.45 50.74
N GLY A 334 14.52 -43.47 50.85
CA GLY A 334 14.29 -42.66 52.04
C GLY A 334 13.16 -43.22 52.88
N ASN A 335 13.48 -44.22 53.71
CA ASN A 335 12.58 -44.82 54.69
C ASN A 335 12.27 -43.80 55.83
N GLY A 336 11.18 -43.03 55.69
CA GLY A 336 10.79 -41.97 56.61
C GLY A 336 9.40 -42.16 57.21
N ASN A 337 9.28 -43.03 58.22
CA ASN A 337 8.11 -43.12 59.09
C ASN A 337 7.90 -41.81 59.85
N GLY A 338 6.76 -41.14 59.64
CA GLY A 338 6.39 -39.91 60.35
C GLY A 338 4.90 -39.82 60.60
N ARG A 339 4.39 -40.65 61.53
CA ARG A 339 3.06 -40.50 62.12
C ARG A 339 2.98 -39.17 62.87
N GLY A 340 1.91 -38.42 62.66
CA GLY A 340 1.61 -37.21 63.41
C GLY A 340 0.12 -36.88 63.36
N ASN A 341 -0.66 -37.59 64.17
CA ASN A 341 -2.03 -37.23 64.53
C ASN A 341 -2.06 -35.87 65.23
N GLY A 342 -3.03 -35.03 64.88
CA GLY A 342 -3.33 -33.79 65.61
C GLY A 342 -4.74 -33.30 65.33
N ARG A 343 -5.72 -33.96 65.97
CA ARG A 343 -7.05 -33.39 66.25
C ARG A 343 -6.88 -32.15 67.13
N GLY A 344 -7.68 -31.12 66.89
CA GLY A 344 -7.94 -30.05 67.85
C GLY A 344 -9.18 -29.26 67.44
N HIS A 345 -10.21 -29.33 68.30
CA HIS A 345 -11.35 -28.42 68.37
C HIS A 345 -10.85 -26.96 68.49
N ASP A 346 -11.52 -25.93 67.98
CA ASP A 346 -12.86 -25.41 68.33
C ASP A 346 -13.50 -24.64 67.16
#